data_AF-A0A3D3XNJ2-F1
#
_entry.id   AF-A0A3D3XNJ2-F1
#
_cell.length_a   1.000
_cell.length_b   1.000
_cell.length_c   1.000
_cell.angle_alpha   90.00
_cell.angle_beta   90.00
_cell.angle_gamma   90.00
#
_symmetry.space_group_name_H-M   'P 1'
#
loop_
_entity.id
_entity.type
_entity.pdbx_description
1 polymer ?
#
loop_
_entity_poly.entity_id
_entity_poly.type
_entity_poly.pdbx_seq_one_letter_code
_entity_poly.pdbx_strand_id
1 'polypeptide(L)'
;GMAFQIKDDLFDFEKVNLTGKPSGIDIKEQKMTLPLINALQNTNEARRKQIIRTIKKYHNRPKKVAEVVDFVRNSGGLDYARSKMKGHLQKASDILSNFPESAERTALEDVIDYTGARKK
;
A
#
# COMPACT_ATOMS: atom_id res chain seq x y z
N GLY A 1 12.16 -6.02 -2.24
CA GLY A 1 10.96 -6.88 -2.14
C GLY A 1 9.83 -6.21 -1.40
N MET A 2 9.79 -6.30 -0.06
CA MET A 2 8.64 -5.84 0.76
C MET A 2 8.20 -4.39 0.50
N ALA A 3 9.14 -3.44 0.39
CA ALA A 3 8.80 -2.04 0.08
C ALA A 3 8.08 -1.88 -1.26
N PHE A 4 8.46 -2.69 -2.26
CA PHE A 4 7.83 -2.67 -3.58
C PHE A 4 6.39 -3.18 -3.53
N GLN A 5 6.13 -4.27 -2.81
CA GLN A 5 4.76 -4.77 -2.64
C GLN A 5 3.88 -3.76 -1.91
N ILE A 6 4.40 -3.13 -0.84
CA ILE A 6 3.62 -2.10 -0.11
C ILE A 6 3.35 -0.89 -1.02
N LYS A 7 4.29 -0.52 -1.90
CA LYS A 7 4.07 0.53 -2.90
C LYS A 7 2.95 0.16 -3.87
N ASP A 8 2.92 -1.07 -4.35
CA ASP A 8 1.87 -1.58 -5.24
C ASP A 8 0.50 -1.56 -4.55
N ASP A 9 0.41 -2.10 -3.33
CA ASP A 9 -0.80 -2.06 -2.51
C ASP A 9 -1.30 -0.62 -2.29
N LEU A 10 -0.38 0.34 -2.07
CA LEU A 10 -0.72 1.75 -1.88
C LEU A 10 -1.38 2.36 -3.13
N PHE A 11 -0.91 2.01 -4.32
CA PHE A 11 -1.48 2.51 -5.58
C PHE A 11 -2.93 2.08 -5.77
N ASP A 12 -3.35 0.93 -5.24
CA ASP A 12 -4.74 0.50 -5.37
C ASP A 12 -5.74 1.43 -4.67
N PHE A 13 -5.28 2.29 -3.75
CA PHE A 13 -6.10 3.22 -2.97
C PHE A 13 -5.88 4.70 -3.32
N GLU A 14 -5.02 5.08 -4.26
CA GLU A 14 -4.82 6.50 -4.60
C GLU A 14 -5.99 7.08 -5.43
N LYS A 15 -6.31 8.37 -5.24
CA LYS A 15 -7.47 9.04 -5.89
C LYS A 15 -7.27 9.25 -7.39
N VAL A 16 -6.02 9.44 -7.81
CA VAL A 16 -5.62 9.64 -9.19
C VAL A 16 -4.63 8.54 -9.51
N ASN A 17 -5.13 7.43 -10.06
CA ASN A 17 -4.24 6.41 -10.59
C ASN A 17 -3.65 6.95 -11.90
N LEU A 18 -2.36 7.29 -11.89
CA LEU A 18 -1.57 7.66 -13.09
C LEU A 18 -1.55 6.55 -14.16
N THR A 19 -2.06 5.36 -13.82
CA THR A 19 -2.11 4.16 -14.65
C THR A 19 -3.42 3.99 -15.44
N GLY A 20 -4.41 4.86 -15.25
CA GLY A 20 -5.73 4.74 -15.89
C GLY A 20 -6.58 3.55 -15.41
N LYS A 21 -6.11 2.79 -14.39
CA LYS A 21 -6.84 1.67 -13.80
C LYS A 21 -7.82 2.14 -12.70
N PRO A 22 -9.02 1.56 -12.60
CA PRO A 22 -9.92 1.84 -11.50
C PRO A 22 -9.29 1.39 -10.17
N SER A 23 -9.19 2.29 -9.19
CA SER A 23 -8.79 1.97 -7.81
C SER A 23 -9.68 0.87 -7.21
N GLY A 24 -9.15 0.10 -6.27
CA GLY A 24 -9.88 -0.95 -5.55
C GLY A 24 -9.92 -2.30 -6.27
N ILE A 25 -8.91 -2.62 -7.07
CA ILE A 25 -8.70 -3.96 -7.64
C ILE A 25 -8.48 -4.98 -6.51
N ASP A 26 -7.68 -4.64 -5.51
CA ASP A 26 -7.44 -5.54 -4.37
C ASP A 26 -8.74 -5.81 -3.61
N ILE A 27 -9.61 -4.81 -3.50
CA ILE A 27 -10.93 -4.98 -2.89
C ILE A 27 -11.81 -5.92 -3.72
N LYS A 28 -11.79 -5.80 -5.06
CA LYS A 28 -12.50 -6.72 -5.97
C LYS A 28 -11.99 -8.15 -5.85
N GLU A 29 -10.69 -8.33 -5.66
CA GLU A 29 -10.05 -9.64 -5.44
C GLU A 29 -10.12 -10.11 -3.99
N GLN A 30 -10.81 -9.36 -3.12
CA GLN A 30 -10.96 -9.63 -1.68
C GLN A 30 -9.61 -9.75 -0.93
N LYS A 31 -8.56 -9.13 -1.45
CA LYS A 31 -7.26 -9.07 -0.81
C LYS A 31 -7.30 -8.13 0.40
N MET A 32 -6.68 -8.58 1.48
CA MET A 32 -6.55 -7.83 2.73
C MET A 32 -5.15 -7.23 2.80
N THR A 33 -4.92 -6.14 2.07
CA THR A 33 -3.61 -5.48 2.02
C THR A 33 -3.32 -4.65 3.28
N LEU A 34 -2.06 -4.27 3.45
CA LEU A 34 -1.59 -3.58 4.66
C LEU A 34 -2.38 -2.30 5.00
N PRO A 35 -2.72 -1.41 4.03
CA PRO A 35 -3.55 -0.24 4.31
C PRO A 35 -4.92 -0.60 4.91
N LEU A 36 -5.57 -1.62 4.35
CA LEU A 36 -6.89 -2.08 4.80
C LEU A 36 -6.82 -2.78 6.16
N ILE A 37 -5.82 -3.62 6.41
CA ILE A 37 -5.64 -4.27 7.71
C ILE A 37 -5.51 -3.21 8.80
N ASN A 38 -4.66 -2.19 8.60
CA ASN A 38 -4.49 -1.12 9.56
C ASN A 38 -5.77 -0.30 9.75
N ALA A 39 -6.48 0.03 8.66
CA ALA A 39 -7.76 0.72 8.73
C ALA A 39 -8.79 -0.01 9.61
N LEU A 40 -8.86 -1.34 9.46
CA LEU A 40 -9.77 -2.18 10.23
C LEU A 40 -9.36 -2.28 11.70
N GLN A 41 -8.06 -2.29 12.00
CA GLN A 41 -7.55 -2.30 13.37
C GLN A 41 -7.89 -0.99 14.11
N ASN A 42 -7.83 0.14 13.41
CA ASN A 42 -8.03 1.49 13.98
C ASN A 42 -9.47 2.01 13.88
N THR A 43 -10.46 1.13 13.70
CA THR A 43 -11.88 1.52 13.71
C THR A 43 -12.68 0.71 14.74
N ASN A 44 -13.86 1.22 15.09
CA ASN A 44 -14.76 0.54 16.01
C ASN A 44 -15.31 -0.77 15.44
N GLU A 45 -15.78 -1.67 16.32
CA GLU A 45 -16.18 -3.02 15.95
C GLU A 45 -17.35 -3.05 14.94
N ALA A 46 -18.33 -2.18 15.09
CA ALA A 46 -19.48 -2.10 14.18
C ALA A 46 -19.05 -1.74 12.75
N ARG A 47 -18.19 -0.72 12.62
CA ARG A 47 -17.65 -0.28 11.32
C ARG A 47 -16.75 -1.36 10.72
N ARG A 48 -15.91 -2.00 11.53
CA ARG A 48 -15.06 -3.14 11.10
C ARG A 48 -15.90 -4.27 10.51
N LYS A 49 -16.95 -4.71 11.22
CA LYS A 49 -17.89 -5.73 10.76
C LYS A 49 -18.61 -5.30 9.48
N GLN A 50 -19.04 -4.04 9.37
CA GLN A 50 -19.64 -3.49 8.15
C GLN A 50 -18.71 -3.58 6.94
N ILE A 51 -17.45 -3.14 7.08
CA ILE A 51 -16.48 -3.12 5.98
C ILE A 51 -16.14 -4.55 5.54
N ILE A 52 -15.86 -5.45 6.48
CA ILE A 52 -15.59 -6.87 6.18
C ILE A 52 -16.77 -7.51 5.44
N ARG A 53 -18.00 -7.26 5.89
CA ARG A 53 -19.21 -7.75 5.21
C ARG A 53 -19.33 -7.17 3.80
N THR A 54 -18.96 -5.90 3.62
CA THR A 54 -19.03 -5.21 2.33
C THR A 54 -18.07 -5.82 1.33
N ILE A 55 -16.83 -6.10 1.74
CA ILE A 55 -15.85 -6.81 0.90
C ILE A 55 -16.39 -8.20 0.52
N LYS A 56 -16.79 -9.01 1.52
CA LYS A 56 -17.26 -10.39 1.27
C LYS A 56 -18.45 -10.45 0.31
N LYS A 57 -19.46 -9.58 0.48
CA LYS A 57 -20.74 -9.69 -0.25
C LYS A 57 -20.84 -8.78 -1.48
N TYR A 58 -20.07 -7.70 -1.54
CA TYR A 58 -20.27 -6.62 -2.50
C TYR A 58 -18.97 -6.11 -3.15
N HIS A 59 -17.87 -6.86 -3.08
CA HIS A 59 -16.58 -6.53 -3.71
C HIS A 59 -16.67 -6.24 -5.21
N ASN A 60 -17.68 -6.75 -5.92
CA ASN A 60 -17.88 -6.50 -7.35
C ASN A 60 -18.77 -5.27 -7.66
N ARG A 61 -19.34 -4.61 -6.65
CA ARG A 61 -20.22 -3.45 -6.82
C ARG A 61 -19.40 -2.15 -6.76
N PRO A 62 -19.32 -1.34 -7.84
CA PRO A 62 -18.44 -0.17 -7.88
C PRO A 62 -18.63 0.82 -6.72
N LYS A 63 -19.89 1.12 -6.35
CA LYS A 63 -20.21 2.00 -5.22
C LYS A 63 -19.72 1.46 -3.87
N LYS A 64 -19.74 0.13 -3.69
CA LYS A 64 -19.27 -0.53 -2.46
C LYS A 64 -17.76 -0.64 -2.39
N VAL A 65 -17.11 -0.86 -3.53
CA VAL A 65 -15.64 -0.76 -3.63
C VAL A 65 -15.18 0.65 -3.26
N ALA A 66 -15.81 1.69 -3.83
CA ALA A 66 -15.50 3.07 -3.50
C ALA A 66 -15.67 3.38 -2.00
N GLU A 67 -16.74 2.87 -1.36
CA GLU A 67 -16.96 3.01 0.08
C GLU A 67 -15.81 2.43 0.92
N VAL A 68 -15.28 1.26 0.53
CA VAL A 68 -14.14 0.63 1.22
C VAL A 68 -12.84 1.39 0.97
N VAL A 69 -12.60 1.83 -0.26
CA VAL A 69 -11.43 2.63 -0.62
C VAL A 69 -11.42 3.95 0.17
N ASP A 70 -12.55 4.65 0.23
CA ASP A 70 -12.67 5.90 0.98
C ASP A 70 -12.55 5.66 2.49
N PHE A 71 -13.04 4.53 3.01
CA PHE A 71 -12.78 4.16 4.40
C PHE A 71 -11.28 4.05 4.70
N VAL A 72 -10.50 3.37 3.85
CA VAL A 72 -9.04 3.23 4.03
C VAL A 72 -8.32 4.57 3.93
N ARG A 73 -8.72 5.43 2.98
CA ARG A 73 -8.14 6.78 2.80
C ARG A 73 -8.31 7.64 4.05
N ASN A 74 -9.46 7.52 4.72
CA ASN A 74 -9.81 8.37 5.87
C ASN A 74 -9.42 7.75 7.23
N SER A 75 -8.82 6.57 7.27
CA SER A 75 -8.48 5.87 8.52
C SER A 75 -7.01 6.01 8.94
N GLY A 76 -6.18 6.71 8.16
CA GLY A 76 -4.72 6.72 8.33
C GLY A 76 -4.01 5.44 7.84
N GLY A 77 -4.74 4.51 7.21
CA GLY A 77 -4.16 3.23 6.74
C GLY A 77 -3.07 3.41 5.68
N LEU A 78 -3.22 4.41 4.81
CA LEU A 78 -2.21 4.75 3.80
C LEU A 78 -0.94 5.29 4.42
N ASP A 79 -1.03 6.16 5.42
CA ASP A 79 0.14 6.75 6.07
C ASP A 79 0.92 5.69 6.85
N TYR A 80 0.21 4.79 7.53
CA TYR A 80 0.82 3.63 8.18
C TYR A 80 1.59 2.75 7.19
N ALA A 81 0.97 2.38 6.06
CA ALA A 81 1.62 1.58 5.04
C ALA A 81 2.84 2.31 4.42
N ARG A 82 2.73 3.62 4.15
CA ARG A 82 3.88 4.44 3.70
C ARG A 82 5.02 4.45 4.72
N SER A 83 4.73 4.52 6.01
CA SER A 83 5.75 4.44 7.05
C SER A 83 6.45 3.07 7.04
N LYS A 84 5.69 1.97 6.94
CA LYS A 84 6.28 0.62 6.85
C LYS A 84 7.14 0.45 5.60
N MET A 85 6.68 0.95 4.45
CA MET A 85 7.45 0.97 3.21
C MET A 85 8.80 1.68 3.39
N LYS A 86 8.80 2.90 3.95
CA LYS A 86 10.02 3.67 4.24
C LYS A 86 10.96 2.92 5.19
N GLY A 87 10.42 2.28 6.23
CA GLY A 87 11.22 1.47 7.15
C GLY A 87 11.91 0.28 6.46
N HIS A 88 11.27 -0.35 5.46
CA HIS A 88 11.91 -1.40 4.68
C HIS A 88 12.98 -0.89 3.71
N LEU A 89 12.77 0.29 3.12
CA LEU A 89 13.78 0.95 2.27
C LEU A 89 15.01 1.33 3.08
N GLN A 90 14.82 1.93 4.26
CA GLN A 90 15.93 2.30 5.15
C GLN A 90 16.75 1.06 5.53
N LYS A 91 16.10 -0.02 5.97
CA LYS A 91 16.79 -1.27 6.28
C LYS A 91 17.60 -1.82 5.10
N ALA A 92 17.08 -1.70 3.88
CA ALA A 92 17.81 -2.13 2.68
C ALA A 92 19.05 -1.26 2.44
N SER A 93 18.92 0.05 2.59
CA SER A 93 20.03 1.01 2.48
C SER A 93 21.10 0.77 3.54
N ASP A 94 20.71 0.59 4.81
CA ASP A 94 21.62 0.33 5.93
C ASP A 94 22.41 -0.98 5.75
N ILE A 95 21.79 -2.01 5.17
CA ILE A 95 22.49 -3.26 4.85
C ILE A 95 23.52 -3.02 3.75
N LEU A 96 23.12 -2.31 2.69
CA LEU A 96 23.94 -2.08 1.51
C LEU A 96 25.15 -1.19 1.81
N SER A 97 25.03 -0.23 2.72
CA SER A 97 26.13 0.64 3.15
C SER A 97 27.27 -0.10 3.85
N ASN A 98 27.07 -1.35 4.30
CA ASN A 98 28.14 -2.18 4.87
C ASN A 98 29.07 -2.80 3.80
N PHE A 99 28.72 -2.67 2.52
CA PHE A 99 29.55 -3.16 1.42
C PHE A 99 30.44 -2.03 0.85
N PRO A 100 31.66 -2.35 0.38
CA PRO A 100 32.53 -1.39 -0.30
C PRO A 100 31.83 -0.74 -1.49
N GLU A 101 32.22 0.50 -1.81
CA GLU A 101 31.68 1.18 -2.99
C GLU A 101 32.06 0.41 -4.27
N SER A 102 31.06 0.13 -5.10
CA SER A 102 31.25 -0.54 -6.39
C SER A 102 30.09 -0.18 -7.33
N ALA A 103 30.25 -0.46 -8.62
CA ALA A 103 29.19 -0.25 -9.59
C ALA A 103 27.92 -1.06 -9.26
N GLU A 104 28.09 -2.27 -8.72
CA GLU A 104 26.99 -3.14 -8.28
C GLU A 104 26.28 -2.57 -7.05
N ARG A 105 27.04 -2.00 -6.08
CA ARG A 105 26.44 -1.34 -4.91
C ARG A 105 25.59 -0.15 -5.35
N THR A 106 26.12 0.72 -6.21
CA THR A 106 25.40 1.88 -6.74
C THR A 106 24.15 1.47 -7.51
N ALA A 107 24.24 0.43 -8.35
CA ALA A 107 23.06 -0.06 -9.09
C ALA A 107 21.94 -0.55 -8.15
N LEU A 108 22.29 -1.14 -6.99
CA LEU A 108 21.30 -1.55 -5.99
C LEU A 108 20.74 -0.37 -5.19
N GLU A 109 21.55 0.66 -4.93
CA GLU A 109 21.08 1.93 -4.34
C GLU A 109 20.02 2.59 -5.25
N ASP A 110 20.27 2.64 -6.56
CA ASP A 110 19.33 3.17 -7.55
C ASP A 110 17.98 2.43 -7.53
N VAL A 111 18.00 1.10 -7.32
CA VAL A 111 16.78 0.28 -7.21
C VAL A 111 15.99 0.62 -5.93
N ILE A 112 16.68 0.86 -4.82
CA ILE A 112 16.06 1.29 -3.55
C ILE A 112 15.40 2.65 -3.75
N ASP A 113 16.12 3.60 -4.35
CA ASP A 113 15.65 4.97 -4.60
C ASP A 113 14.47 4.99 -5.57
N TYR A 114 14.55 4.25 -6.68
CA TYR A 114 13.44 4.08 -7.62
C TYR A 114 12.19 3.50 -6.93
N THR A 115 12.38 2.56 -6.01
CA THR A 115 11.28 2.00 -5.22
C THR A 115 10.70 3.04 -4.27
N GLY A 116 11.52 3.86 -3.60
CA GLY A 116 11.07 4.92 -2.70
C GLY A 116 10.47 6.15 -3.37
N ALA A 117 10.89 6.46 -4.59
CA ALA A 117 10.45 7.63 -5.32
C ALA A 117 8.95 7.59 -5.64
N ARG A 118 8.27 8.71 -5.38
CA ARG A 118 6.99 9.00 -6.04
C ARG A 118 7.34 9.31 -7.48
N LYS A 119 6.79 8.55 -8.44
CA LYS A 119 6.86 8.95 -9.86
C LYS A 119 6.32 10.39 -9.95
N LYS A 120 7.15 11.32 -10.45
CA LYS A 120 6.67 12.58 -11.01
C LYS A 120 5.91 12.28 -12.29
#